data_AF-A0A7S1I4H8-F1
#
_entry.id   AF-A0A7S1I4H8-F1
#
_cell.length_a   1.000
_cell.length_b   1.000
_cell.length_c   1.000
_cell.angle_alpha   90.00
_cell.angle_beta   90.00
_cell.angle_gamma   90.00
#
_symmetry.space_group_name_H-M   'P 1'
#
loop_
_entity.id
_entity.type
_entity.pdbx_description
1 polymer ?
#
loop_
_entity_poly.entity_id
_entity_poly.type
_entity_poly.pdbx_seq_one_letter_code
_entity_poly.pdbx_strand_id
1 'polypeptide(L)'
;LVAGLARRTLQEGFLSSFKAQEVANTAWAFAKLGINYEVLMAKLADRALQDSCLSKFNAQNVANVAWAFAKLGTLNEVLMAGLARRILQEGLISSFNAQDIANTAWA
;
A
#
# COMPACT_ATOMS: atom_id res chain seq x y z
N LEU A 1 -11.14 -3.17 18.76
CA LEU A 1 -10.03 -2.27 18.36
C LEU A 1 -9.94 -2.08 16.84
N VAL A 2 -9.61 -3.13 16.07
CA VAL A 2 -9.35 -3.02 14.60
C VAL A 2 -10.52 -2.40 13.81
N ALA A 3 -11.76 -2.83 14.07
CA ALA A 3 -12.93 -2.24 13.41
C ALA A 3 -13.12 -0.74 13.73
N GLY A 4 -12.73 -0.28 14.92
CA GLY A 4 -12.76 1.14 15.29
C GLY A 4 -11.73 1.96 14.53
N LEU A 5 -10.51 1.41 14.36
CA LEU A 5 -9.47 2.01 13.54
C LEU A 5 -9.90 2.08 12.06
N ALA A 6 -10.46 0.98 11.52
CA ALA A 6 -10.98 0.96 10.15
C ALA A 6 -12.06 2.03 9.93
N ARG A 7 -13.03 2.14 10.86
CA ARG A 7 -14.08 3.17 10.80
C ARG A 7 -13.52 4.58 10.83
N ARG A 8 -12.54 4.86 11.70
CA ARG A 8 -11.89 6.18 11.76
C ARG A 8 -11.15 6.48 10.45
N THR A 9 -10.43 5.51 9.89
CA THR A 9 -9.73 5.66 8.60
C THR A 9 -10.71 5.94 7.46
N LEU A 10 -11.89 5.33 7.49
CA LEU A 10 -12.94 5.48 6.48
C LEU A 10 -13.79 6.74 6.62
N GLN A 11 -13.57 7.59 7.64
CA GLN A 11 -14.26 8.87 7.71
C GLN A 11 -13.85 9.76 6.54
N GLU A 12 -14.84 10.44 5.95
CA GLU A 12 -14.62 11.35 4.82
C GLU A 12 -13.51 12.36 5.13
N GLY A 13 -12.61 12.54 4.17
CA GLY A 13 -11.49 13.48 4.28
C GLY A 13 -10.36 13.06 5.23
N PHE A 14 -10.49 11.99 6.01
CA PHE A 14 -9.39 11.56 6.88
C PHE A 14 -8.33 10.79 6.09
N LEU A 15 -8.73 9.83 5.24
CA LEU A 15 -7.79 9.05 4.43
C LEU A 15 -7.03 9.90 3.40
N SER A 16 -7.61 11.01 2.91
CA SER A 16 -6.90 11.92 2.00
C SER A 16 -5.70 12.61 2.67
N SER A 17 -5.67 12.69 4.00
CA SER A 17 -4.54 13.22 4.76
C SER A 17 -3.37 12.23 4.89
N PHE A 18 -3.58 10.95 4.60
CA PHE A 18 -2.52 9.95 4.69
C PHE A 18 -1.44 10.22 3.64
N LYS A 19 -0.18 10.18 4.04
CA LYS A 19 0.96 10.18 3.13
C LYS A 19 1.29 8.74 2.75
N ALA A 20 2.32 8.59 1.94
CA ALA A 20 2.81 7.32 1.44
C ALA A 20 3.01 6.27 2.55
N GLN A 21 3.66 6.70 3.63
CA GLN A 21 4.00 5.83 4.75
C GLN A 21 2.76 5.35 5.51
N GLU A 22 1.79 6.22 5.79
CA GLU A 22 0.57 5.84 6.52
C GLU A 22 -0.30 4.88 5.70
N VAL A 23 -0.38 5.06 4.38
CA VAL A 23 -1.06 4.11 3.48
C VAL A 23 -0.39 2.74 3.55
N ALA A 24 0.93 2.70 3.36
CA ALA A 24 1.70 1.45 3.35
C ALA A 24 1.63 0.72 4.69
N ASN A 25 1.82 1.43 5.80
CA ASN A 25 1.80 0.84 7.13
C ASN A 25 0.40 0.34 7.51
N THR A 26 -0.66 1.05 7.10
CA THR A 26 -2.03 0.61 7.38
C THR A 26 -2.36 -0.66 6.58
N ALA A 27 -2.07 -0.70 5.28
CA ALA A 27 -2.26 -1.91 4.47
C ALA A 27 -1.48 -3.10 5.05
N TRP A 28 -0.20 -2.88 5.37
CA TRP A 28 0.65 -3.90 5.98
C TRP A 28 0.12 -4.40 7.32
N ALA A 29 -0.34 -3.51 8.21
CA ALA A 29 -0.84 -3.91 9.52
C ALA A 29 -2.11 -4.78 9.41
N PHE A 30 -3.04 -4.41 8.54
CA PHE A 30 -4.26 -5.21 8.31
C PHE A 30 -3.93 -6.58 7.71
N ALA A 31 -3.01 -6.63 6.73
CA ALA A 31 -2.52 -7.88 6.16
C ALA A 31 -1.79 -8.75 7.19
N LYS A 32 -0.96 -8.15 8.04
CA LYS A 32 -0.21 -8.86 9.09
C LYS A 32 -1.13 -9.47 10.14
N LEU A 33 -2.25 -8.81 10.44
CA LEU A 33 -3.30 -9.32 11.33
C LEU A 33 -4.22 -10.34 10.65
N GLY A 34 -4.08 -10.57 9.34
CA GLY A 34 -4.94 -11.46 8.57
C GLY A 34 -6.37 -10.93 8.41
N ILE A 35 -6.57 -9.61 8.55
CA ILE A 35 -7.89 -8.99 8.51
C ILE A 35 -8.07 -8.31 7.15
N ASN A 36 -8.83 -8.96 6.27
CA ASN A 36 -9.27 -8.33 5.04
C ASN A 36 -10.52 -7.48 5.30
N TYR A 37 -10.33 -6.18 5.56
CA TYR A 37 -11.44 -5.23 5.59
C TYR A 37 -11.58 -4.61 4.19
N GLU A 38 -12.34 -5.29 3.32
CA GLU A 38 -12.38 -5.02 1.87
C GLU A 38 -12.56 -3.53 1.52
N VAL A 39 -13.51 -2.85 2.16
CA VAL A 39 -13.77 -1.42 1.92
C VAL A 39 -12.56 -0.54 2.26
N LEU A 40 -11.85 -0.87 3.34
CA LEU A 40 -10.65 -0.13 3.73
C LEU A 40 -9.51 -0.41 2.76
N MET A 41 -9.29 -1.67 2.37
CA MET A 41 -8.25 -2.04 1.41
C MET A 41 -8.49 -1.38 0.05
N ALA A 42 -9.73 -1.36 -0.43
CA ALA A 42 -10.09 -0.64 -1.65
C ALA A 42 -9.79 0.86 -1.55
N LYS A 43 -10.16 1.50 -0.45
CA LYS A 43 -9.88 2.93 -0.24
C LYS A 43 -8.40 3.24 -0.10
N LEU A 44 -7.62 2.35 0.53
CA LEU A 44 -6.16 2.46 0.57
C LEU A 44 -5.54 2.33 -0.82
N ALA A 45 -6.05 1.44 -1.67
CA ALA A 45 -5.63 1.33 -3.07
C ALA A 45 -5.93 2.62 -3.84
N ASP A 46 -7.15 3.14 -3.73
CA ASP A 46 -7.54 4.42 -4.36
C ASP A 46 -6.60 5.55 -3.93
N ARG A 47 -6.29 5.65 -2.63
CA ARG A 47 -5.37 6.68 -2.11
C ARG A 47 -3.93 6.44 -2.58
N ALA A 48 -3.47 5.20 -2.62
CA ALA A 48 -2.13 4.84 -3.10
C ALA A 48 -1.94 5.22 -4.57
N LEU A 49 -2.97 5.09 -5.40
CA LEU A 49 -2.94 5.38 -6.83
C LEU A 49 -3.00 6.87 -7.18
N GLN A 50 -3.36 7.74 -6.23
CA GLN A 50 -3.29 9.18 -6.47
C GLN A 50 -1.83 9.62 -6.64
N ASP A 51 -1.52 10.37 -7.69
CA ASP A 51 -0.14 10.78 -8.00
C ASP A 51 0.53 11.55 -6.85
N SER A 52 -0.23 12.31 -6.07
CA SER A 52 0.25 13.02 -4.87
C SER A 52 0.75 12.08 -3.77
N CYS A 53 0.30 10.83 -3.76
CA CYS A 53 0.75 9.77 -2.87
C CYS A 53 1.80 8.89 -3.54
N LEU A 54 1.50 8.37 -4.73
CA LEU A 54 2.32 7.38 -5.43
C LEU A 54 3.72 7.89 -5.73
N SER A 55 3.85 9.16 -6.17
CA SER A 55 5.15 9.80 -6.42
C SER A 55 6.02 9.94 -5.17
N LYS A 56 5.44 9.82 -3.97
CA LYS A 56 6.13 9.92 -2.68
C LYS A 56 6.44 8.58 -2.05
N PHE A 57 6.02 7.46 -2.64
CA PHE A 57 6.38 6.13 -2.16
C PHE A 57 7.90 5.92 -2.28
N ASN A 58 8.51 5.47 -1.19
CA ASN A 58 9.86 4.91 -1.22
C ASN A 58 9.80 3.38 -1.46
N ALA A 59 10.98 2.74 -1.57
CA ALA A 59 11.08 1.29 -1.80
C ALA A 59 10.27 0.46 -0.79
N GLN A 60 10.44 0.74 0.50
CA GLN A 60 9.73 0.05 1.57
C GLN A 60 8.21 0.25 1.49
N ASN A 61 7.73 1.44 1.15
CA ASN A 61 6.29 1.68 1.00
C ASN A 61 5.70 0.83 -0.13
N VAL A 62 6.39 0.78 -1.28
CA VAL A 62 5.99 -0.07 -2.41
C VAL A 62 5.95 -1.54 -1.98
N ALA A 63 7.03 -2.04 -1.38
CA ALA A 63 7.13 -3.42 -0.93
C ALA A 63 6.03 -3.80 0.08
N ASN A 64 5.76 -2.92 1.05
CA ASN A 64 4.72 -3.15 2.05
C ASN A 64 3.31 -3.19 1.45
N VAL A 65 2.99 -2.27 0.52
CA VAL A 65 1.68 -2.28 -0.14
C VAL A 65 1.53 -3.52 -1.02
N ALA A 66 2.51 -3.81 -1.88
CA ALA A 66 2.46 -4.99 -2.74
C ALA A 66 2.25 -6.27 -1.90
N TRP A 67 3.10 -6.48 -0.89
CA TRP A 67 3.01 -7.64 -0.01
C TRP A 67 1.68 -7.73 0.72
N ALA A 68 1.14 -6.60 1.22
CA ALA A 68 -0.12 -6.59 1.95
C ALA A 68 -1.30 -7.06 1.09
N PHE A 69 -1.41 -6.56 -0.14
CA PHE A 69 -2.50 -6.92 -1.04
C PHE A 69 -2.39 -8.37 -1.53
N ALA A 70 -1.17 -8.84 -1.82
CA ALA A 70 -0.94 -10.25 -2.13
C ALA A 70 -1.26 -11.17 -0.95
N LYS A 71 -0.83 -10.81 0.28
CA LYS A 71 -1.04 -11.61 1.49
C LYS A 71 -2.51 -11.82 1.83
N LEU A 72 -3.34 -10.81 1.59
CA LEU A 72 -4.79 -10.89 1.83
C LEU A 72 -5.56 -11.53 0.66
N GLY A 73 -4.89 -11.92 -0.43
CA GLY A 73 -5.53 -12.45 -1.63
C GLY A 73 -6.37 -11.42 -2.37
N THR A 74 -6.13 -10.13 -2.13
CA THR A 74 -6.85 -9.01 -2.76
C THR A 74 -6.02 -8.45 -3.90
N LEU A 75 -5.73 -9.27 -4.92
CA LEU A 75 -4.96 -8.82 -6.07
C LEU A 75 -5.72 -7.68 -6.77
N ASN A 76 -5.10 -6.50 -6.80
CA ASN A 76 -5.61 -5.34 -7.50
C ASN A 76 -4.62 -5.00 -8.62
N GLU A 77 -4.93 -5.43 -9.84
CA GLU A 77 -4.03 -5.30 -11.00
C GLU A 77 -3.65 -3.84 -11.29
N VAL A 78 -4.61 -2.91 -11.13
CA VAL A 78 -4.38 -1.48 -11.33
C VAL A 78 -3.38 -0.94 -10.30
N LEU A 79 -3.55 -1.33 -9.03
CA LEU A 79 -2.60 -0.99 -7.97
C LEU A 79 -1.21 -1.56 -8.26
N MET A 80 -1.11 -2.85 -8.61
CA MET A 80 0.18 -3.48 -8.91
C MET A 80 0.89 -2.82 -10.09
N ALA A 81 0.15 -2.48 -11.16
CA ALA A 81 0.70 -1.72 -12.28
C ALA A 81 1.17 -0.32 -11.88
N GLY A 82 0.43 0.37 -11.00
CA GLY A 82 0.82 1.66 -10.44
C GLY A 82 2.10 1.58 -9.61
N LEU A 83 2.23 0.55 -8.77
CA LEU A 83 3.45 0.28 -7.99
C LEU A 83 4.64 -0.04 -8.91
N ALA A 84 4.45 -0.90 -9.92
CA ALA A 84 5.49 -1.22 -10.90
C ALA A 84 5.97 0.05 -11.64
N ARG A 85 5.05 0.92 -12.06
CA ARG A 85 5.41 2.22 -12.65
C ARG A 85 6.25 3.06 -11.70
N ARG A 86 5.89 3.10 -10.41
CA ARG A 86 6.66 3.84 -9.40
C ARG A 86 8.07 3.28 -9.21
N ILE A 87 8.25 1.96 -9.25
CA ILE A 87 9.57 1.31 -9.18
C ILE A 87 10.47 1.73 -10.34
N LEU A 88 9.90 1.81 -11.54
CA LEU A 88 10.64 2.15 -12.77
C LEU A 88 10.93 3.65 -12.90
N GLN A 89 10.20 4.52 -12.20
CA GLN A 89 10.45 5.96 -12.21
C GLN A 89 11.70 6.35 -11.43
N GLU A 90 12.49 7.27 -12.01
CA GLU A 90 13.64 7.94 -11.37
C GLU A 90 14.65 6.98 -10.72
N GLY A 91 14.71 5.73 -11.18
CA GLY A 91 15.61 4.72 -10.64
C GLY A 91 15.28 4.28 -9.21
N LEU A 92 14.03 4.39 -8.74
CA LEU A 92 13.65 3.96 -7.38
C LEU A 92 14.11 2.53 -7.07
N ILE A 93 14.09 1.64 -8.07
CA ILE A 93 14.62 0.27 -7.97
C ILE A 93 16.04 0.20 -7.35
N SER A 94 16.90 1.19 -7.59
CA SER A 94 18.26 1.24 -7.04
C SER A 94 18.31 1.45 -5.52
N SER A 95 17.21 1.94 -4.92
CA SER A 95 17.07 2.14 -3.47
C SER A 95 16.50 0.93 -2.74
N PHE A 96 16.08 -0.11 -3.47
CA PHE A 96 15.55 -1.32 -2.85
C PHE A 96 16.65 -2.08 -2.13
N ASN A 97 16.38 -2.46 -0.88
CA ASN A 97 17.20 -3.46 -0.20
C ASN A 97 16.71 -4.89 -0.54
N ALA A 98 17.43 -5.91 -0.05
CA ALA A 98 17.10 -7.31 -0.31
C ALA A 98 15.68 -7.70 0.15
N GLN A 99 15.20 -7.15 1.27
CA GLN A 99 13.86 -7.40 1.78
C GLN A 99 12.79 -6.75 0.91
N ASP A 100 13.01 -5.52 0.45
CA ASP A 100 12.07 -4.84 -0.44
C ASP A 100 11.89 -5.64 -1.74
N ILE A 101 12.99 -6.13 -2.32
CA ILE A 101 12.96 -6.97 -3.53
C ILE A 101 12.19 -8.26 -3.25
N ALA A 102 12.52 -8.97 -2.18
CA ALA A 102 11.88 -10.24 -1.85
C ALA A 102 10.37 -10.08 -1.62
N ASN A 103 9.96 -9.04 -0.90
CA ASN A 103 8.56 -8.76 -0.60
C ASN A 103 7.79 -8.36 -1.86
N THR A 104 8.37 -7.53 -2.72
CA THR A 104 7.74 -7.13 -3.99
C THR A 104 7.67 -8.28 -4.99
N ALA A 105 8.70 -9.12 -5.09
CA ALA A 105 8.72 -10.24 -6.04
C ALA A 105 7.80 -11.41 -5.64
N TRP A 106 7.50 -11.54 -4.35
CA TRP A 106 6.54 -12.53 -3.86
C TRP A 106 5.08 -12.12 -4.11
N ALA A 107 4.81 -10.81 -4.16
CA ALA A 107 3.48 -10.24 -4.27
C ALA A 107 2.90 -10.36 -5.69
#